data_AF-A0A533VE63-F1
#
_entry.id   AF-A0A533VE63-F1
#
_cell.length_a   1.000
_cell.length_b   1.000
_cell.length_c   1.000
_cell.angle_alpha   90.00
_cell.angle_beta   90.00
_cell.angle_gamma   90.00
#
_symmetry.space_group_name_H-M   'P 1'
#
loop_
_entity.id
_entity.type
_entity.pdbx_description
1 polymer ?
#
loop_
_entity_poly.entity_id
_entity_poly.type
_entity_poly.pdbx_seq_one_letter_code
_entity_poly.pdbx_strand_id
1 'polypeptide(L)'
;MLGAKNFHKVIEDELIKISKKLALSYDSNGIHVLEITRCSRLSYFERMDPFVDEFSNALTNIFKSSLTMFLNGITREYKIEDLAIYATVDLIIDNDMIINFVPVSKIPEYPHPNDLLYTNASMFIFDIIGGFIVYFTPEGKFVEFSVSKSKRMFEQVVRRARILHLLLKEKKTPVVEPSELCFSCKYFQRCFGQQKESGHMLDILGVGKKK
;
A
#
# COMPACT_ATOMS: atom_id res chain seq x y z
N MET A 1 -24.01 14.44 -36.24
CA MET A 1 -23.49 15.26 -35.12
C MET A 1 -23.40 14.37 -33.90
N LEU A 2 -22.18 13.99 -33.48
CA LEU A 2 -21.95 13.24 -32.25
C LEU A 2 -22.21 14.19 -31.08
N GLY A 3 -23.45 14.22 -30.58
CA GLY A 3 -23.82 14.93 -29.37
C GLY A 3 -22.84 14.59 -28.25
N ALA A 4 -22.43 15.61 -27.50
CA ALA A 4 -21.29 15.65 -26.59
C ALA A 4 -21.18 14.41 -25.67
N LYS A 5 -20.61 13.32 -26.19
CA LYS A 5 -20.16 12.22 -25.35
C LYS A 5 -19.06 12.80 -24.49
N ASN A 6 -19.21 12.68 -23.18
CA ASN A 6 -18.15 13.00 -22.25
C ASN A 6 -17.07 11.91 -22.38
N PHE A 7 -16.22 12.07 -23.41
CA PHE A 7 -15.17 11.12 -23.74
C PHE A 7 -14.23 10.88 -22.56
N HIS A 8 -13.99 11.91 -21.74
CA HIS A 8 -13.20 11.80 -20.52
C HIS A 8 -13.78 10.73 -19.59
N LYS A 9 -15.06 10.83 -19.24
CA LYS A 9 -15.73 9.86 -18.38
C LYS A 9 -15.76 8.45 -18.98
N VAL A 10 -15.96 8.33 -20.29
CA VAL A 10 -15.93 7.02 -20.98
C VAL A 10 -14.55 6.36 -20.85
N ILE A 11 -13.48 7.14 -20.99
CA ILE A 11 -12.10 6.65 -20.83
C ILE A 11 -11.83 6.26 -19.38
N GLU A 12 -12.25 7.06 -18.40
CA GLU A 12 -12.12 6.75 -16.97
C GLU A 12 -12.82 5.43 -16.61
N ASP A 13 -14.07 5.28 -17.05
CA ASP A 13 -14.88 4.07 -16.79
C ASP A 13 -14.22 2.81 -17.37
N GLU A 14 -13.65 2.89 -18.58
CA GLU A 14 -12.94 1.74 -19.19
C GLU A 14 -11.63 1.41 -18.46
N LEU A 15 -10.85 2.41 -18.03
CA LEU A 15 -9.62 2.18 -17.27
C LEU A 15 -9.92 1.56 -15.90
N ILE A 16 -10.99 1.99 -15.23
CA ILE A 16 -11.45 1.36 -13.98
C ILE A 16 -11.82 -0.11 -14.21
N LYS A 17 -12.50 -0.45 -15.32
CA LYS A 17 -12.83 -1.84 -15.66
C LYS A 17 -11.57 -2.68 -15.91
N ILE A 18 -10.58 -2.15 -16.64
CA ILE A 18 -9.30 -2.84 -16.89
C ILE A 18 -8.57 -3.10 -15.58
N SER A 19 -8.49 -2.09 -14.71
CA SER A 19 -7.84 -2.21 -13.41
C SER A 19 -8.44 -3.34 -12.56
N LYS A 20 -9.77 -3.45 -12.51
CA LYS A 20 -10.46 -4.53 -11.78
C LYS A 20 -10.14 -5.93 -12.31
N LYS A 21 -9.84 -6.07 -13.61
CA LYS A 21 -9.41 -7.35 -14.21
C LYS A 21 -7.95 -7.71 -13.90
N LEU A 22 -7.12 -6.71 -13.64
CA LEU A 22 -5.69 -6.88 -13.32
C LEU A 22 -5.42 -7.03 -11.83
N ALA A 23 -6.43 -6.85 -10.96
CA ALA A 23 -6.27 -6.97 -9.53
C ALA A 23 -5.77 -8.38 -9.16
N LEU A 24 -4.63 -8.44 -8.48
CA LEU A 24 -4.04 -9.68 -7.98
C LEU A 24 -5.02 -10.36 -7.02
N SER A 25 -5.36 -11.63 -7.30
CA SER A 25 -6.26 -12.41 -6.47
C SER A 25 -5.51 -13.06 -5.29
N TYR A 26 -5.65 -12.48 -4.11
CA TYR A 26 -5.32 -13.14 -2.84
C TYR A 26 -6.47 -13.00 -1.86
N ASP A 27 -6.55 -13.90 -0.87
CA ASP A 27 -7.64 -13.87 0.12
C ASP A 27 -7.60 -12.54 0.87
N SER A 28 -8.69 -11.78 0.78
CA SER A 28 -8.86 -10.52 1.48
C SER A 28 -8.85 -10.67 3.00
N ASN A 29 -9.03 -11.88 3.54
CA ASN A 29 -8.92 -12.10 4.99
C ASN A 29 -7.46 -12.05 5.48
N GLY A 30 -6.50 -12.37 4.61
CA GLY A 30 -5.07 -12.22 4.90
C GLY A 30 -4.56 -10.82 4.62
N ILE A 31 -3.30 -10.59 5.01
CA ILE A 31 -2.65 -9.28 4.92
C ILE A 31 -1.47 -9.37 3.97
N HIS A 32 -1.43 -8.50 2.95
CA HIS A 32 -0.32 -8.48 2.01
C HIS A 32 0.87 -7.69 2.56
N VAL A 33 2.11 -8.08 2.25
CA VAL A 33 3.34 -7.42 2.72
C VAL A 33 3.34 -5.92 2.41
N LEU A 34 2.84 -5.51 1.24
CA LEU A 34 2.64 -4.09 0.89
C LEU A 34 1.85 -3.33 1.95
N GLU A 35 0.82 -3.93 2.52
CA GLU A 35 -0.02 -3.31 3.55
C GLU A 35 0.71 -3.23 4.89
N ILE A 36 1.59 -4.19 5.16
CA ILE A 36 2.33 -4.33 6.42
C ILE A 36 3.48 -3.34 6.48
N THR A 37 4.19 -3.15 5.36
CA THR A 37 5.42 -2.35 5.31
C THR A 37 5.18 -0.86 5.06
N ARG A 38 3.93 -0.46 4.80
CA ARG A 38 3.53 0.96 4.71
C ARG A 38 2.83 1.43 5.98
N CYS A 39 2.38 2.69 5.97
CA CYS A 39 1.63 3.30 7.08
C CYS A 39 0.39 2.46 7.46
N SER A 40 0.27 2.12 8.74
CA SER A 40 -0.84 1.28 9.24
C SER A 40 -2.22 1.92 9.00
N ARG A 41 -2.36 3.24 9.19
CA ARG A 41 -3.63 3.95 8.91
C ARG A 41 -3.96 3.99 7.42
N LEU A 42 -2.97 4.13 6.55
CA LEU A 42 -3.17 4.04 5.10
C LEU A 42 -3.76 2.68 4.75
N SER A 43 -3.14 1.60 5.19
CA SER A 43 -3.64 0.23 4.96
C SER A 43 -5.03 0.01 5.54
N TYR A 44 -5.29 0.51 6.76
CA TYR A 44 -6.60 0.42 7.38
C TYR A 44 -7.69 1.16 6.58
N PHE A 45 -7.44 2.40 6.16
CA PHE A 45 -8.41 3.16 5.38
C PHE A 45 -8.68 2.54 4.00
N GLU A 46 -7.66 2.05 3.30
CA GLU A 46 -7.87 1.33 2.03
C GLU A 46 -8.83 0.13 2.16
N ARG A 47 -8.85 -0.53 3.32
CA ARG A 47 -9.73 -1.68 3.59
C ARG A 47 -11.11 -1.28 4.08
N MET A 48 -11.19 -0.27 4.95
CA MET A 48 -12.41 0.02 5.71
C MET A 48 -13.24 1.18 5.14
N ASP A 49 -12.58 2.19 4.57
CA ASP A 49 -13.19 3.41 4.06
C ASP A 49 -12.27 4.02 2.99
N PRO A 50 -12.15 3.36 1.81
CA PRO A 50 -11.25 3.80 0.77
C PRO A 50 -11.69 5.16 0.20
N PHE A 51 -10.71 6.02 -0.06
CA PHE A 51 -10.95 7.30 -0.72
C PHE A 51 -11.49 7.06 -2.14
N VAL A 52 -12.60 7.73 -2.50
CA VAL A 52 -13.37 7.54 -3.74
C VAL A 52 -12.72 8.23 -4.95
N ASP A 53 -11.41 8.07 -5.12
CA ASP A 53 -10.71 8.39 -6.37
C ASP A 53 -10.42 7.08 -7.09
N GLU A 54 -11.48 6.50 -7.68
CA GLU A 54 -11.40 5.21 -8.37
C GLU A 54 -10.46 5.26 -9.58
N PHE A 55 -10.37 6.42 -10.26
CA PHE A 55 -9.57 6.59 -11.46
C PHE A 55 -8.06 6.59 -11.16
N SER A 56 -7.61 7.40 -10.19
CA SER A 56 -6.17 7.43 -9.83
C SER A 56 -5.69 6.09 -9.28
N ASN A 57 -6.54 5.40 -8.49
CA ASN A 57 -6.27 4.04 -8.04
C ASN A 57 -6.21 3.07 -9.22
N ALA A 58 -7.09 3.23 -10.21
CA ALA A 58 -7.13 2.37 -11.39
C ALA A 58 -5.82 2.44 -12.19
N LEU A 59 -5.31 3.64 -12.48
CA LEU A 59 -4.05 3.83 -13.19
C LEU A 59 -2.85 3.25 -12.42
N THR A 60 -2.79 3.49 -11.11
CA THR A 60 -1.72 2.96 -10.26
C THR A 60 -1.72 1.43 -10.27
N ASN A 61 -2.91 0.82 -10.15
CA ASN A 61 -3.08 -0.62 -10.20
C ASN A 61 -2.74 -1.20 -11.58
N ILE A 62 -3.14 -0.54 -12.67
CA ILE A 62 -2.80 -0.97 -14.03
C ILE A 62 -1.29 -0.99 -14.20
N PHE A 63 -0.61 0.10 -13.85
CA PHE A 63 0.84 0.18 -13.99
C PHE A 63 1.55 -0.92 -13.21
N LYS A 64 1.26 -1.04 -11.91
CA LYS A 64 1.89 -2.02 -11.03
C LYS A 64 1.61 -3.45 -11.48
N SER A 65 0.33 -3.79 -11.67
CA SER A 65 -0.08 -5.16 -11.98
C SER A 65 0.37 -5.59 -13.37
N SER A 66 0.43 -4.66 -14.34
CA SER A 66 0.98 -4.96 -15.66
C SER A 66 2.47 -5.27 -15.57
N LEU A 67 3.25 -4.47 -14.84
CA LEU A 67 4.67 -4.74 -14.64
C LEU A 67 4.90 -6.12 -14.01
N THR A 68 4.22 -6.41 -12.90
CA THR A 68 4.28 -7.72 -12.24
C THR A 68 3.88 -8.84 -13.21
N MET A 69 2.80 -8.67 -13.99
CA MET A 69 2.36 -9.68 -14.96
C MET A 69 3.39 -9.91 -16.08
N PHE A 70 3.96 -8.85 -16.65
CA PHE A 70 4.97 -8.96 -17.71
C PHE A 70 6.25 -9.65 -17.25
N LEU A 71 6.60 -9.48 -15.97
CA LEU A 71 7.77 -10.12 -15.36
C LEU A 71 7.48 -11.53 -14.83
N ASN A 72 6.27 -12.07 -15.08
CA ASN A 72 5.79 -13.35 -14.56
C ASN A 72 5.81 -13.42 -13.02
N GLY A 73 5.45 -12.30 -12.38
CA GLY A 73 5.47 -12.16 -10.94
C GLY A 73 4.59 -13.18 -10.23
N ILE A 74 5.07 -13.64 -9.08
CA ILE A 74 4.49 -14.75 -8.33
C ILE A 74 4.00 -14.23 -7.00
N THR A 75 2.78 -14.65 -6.61
CA THR A 75 2.26 -14.40 -5.26
C THR A 75 2.33 -15.69 -4.45
N ARG A 76 2.87 -15.62 -3.23
CA ARG A 76 2.95 -16.75 -2.29
C ARG A 76 2.30 -16.40 -0.97
N GLU A 77 1.63 -17.39 -0.39
CA GLU A 77 1.06 -17.35 0.96
C GLU A 77 2.07 -17.87 1.99
N TYR A 78 2.13 -17.22 3.15
CA TYR A 78 2.84 -17.68 4.33
C TYR A 78 1.88 -17.70 5.52
N LYS A 79 1.60 -18.89 6.03
CA LYS A 79 0.65 -19.10 7.13
C LYS A 79 1.34 -19.00 8.49
N ILE A 80 0.74 -18.23 9.39
CA ILE A 80 1.16 -18.05 10.78
C ILE A 80 -0.06 -18.21 11.67
N GLU A 81 -0.18 -19.36 12.33
CA GLU A 81 -1.32 -19.65 13.23
C GLU A 81 -2.67 -19.43 12.49
N ASP A 82 -3.41 -18.38 12.84
CA ASP A 82 -4.70 -17.99 12.29
C ASP A 82 -4.62 -16.87 11.22
N LEU A 83 -3.40 -16.45 10.85
CA LEU A 83 -3.14 -15.35 9.91
C LEU A 83 -2.38 -15.83 8.66
N ALA A 84 -2.89 -15.45 7.48
CA ALA A 84 -2.16 -15.57 6.22
C ALA A 84 -1.48 -14.25 5.85
N ILE A 85 -0.18 -14.31 5.51
CA ILE A 85 0.58 -13.20 4.94
C ILE A 85 0.86 -13.50 3.47
N TYR A 86 0.56 -12.54 2.59
CA TYR A 86 0.81 -12.67 1.16
C TYR A 86 1.96 -11.78 0.71
N ALA A 87 2.83 -12.30 -0.15
CA ALA A 87 3.84 -11.50 -0.83
C ALA A 87 3.80 -11.76 -2.34
N THR A 88 3.83 -10.69 -3.11
CA THR A 88 4.05 -10.73 -4.56
C THR A 88 5.47 -10.27 -4.87
N VAL A 89 6.21 -11.07 -5.64
CA VAL A 89 7.54 -10.71 -6.15
C VAL A 89 7.41 -10.52 -7.66
N ASP A 90 8.04 -9.47 -8.19
CA ASP A 90 7.94 -9.15 -9.62
C ASP A 90 8.74 -10.14 -10.48
N LEU A 91 9.96 -10.50 -10.06
CA LEU A 91 10.81 -11.43 -10.78
C LEU A 91 11.62 -12.31 -9.82
N ILE A 92 11.76 -13.59 -10.18
CA ILE A 92 12.67 -14.53 -9.51
C ILE A 92 13.67 -15.01 -10.56
N ILE A 93 14.96 -14.89 -10.27
CA ILE A 93 16.07 -15.35 -11.13
C ILE A 93 16.71 -16.57 -10.50
N ASP A 94 16.88 -17.63 -11.30
CA ASP A 94 17.55 -18.89 -10.94
C ASP A 94 17.06 -19.54 -9.63
N ASN A 95 15.83 -19.23 -9.21
CA ASN A 95 15.23 -19.62 -7.91
C ASN A 95 15.97 -19.14 -6.65
N ASP A 96 17.06 -18.37 -6.77
CA ASP A 96 17.91 -17.96 -5.65
C ASP A 96 17.91 -16.44 -5.41
N MET A 97 17.32 -15.66 -6.32
CA MET A 97 17.26 -14.21 -6.22
C MET A 97 15.85 -13.68 -6.49
N ILE A 98 15.31 -12.90 -5.55
CA ILE A 98 14.10 -12.10 -5.80
C ILE A 98 14.46 -10.69 -6.23
N ILE A 99 13.69 -10.14 -7.15
CA ILE A 99 13.80 -8.74 -7.59
C ILE A 99 12.44 -8.08 -7.46
N ASN A 100 12.42 -6.97 -6.71
CA ASN A 100 11.26 -6.09 -6.60
C ASN A 100 11.55 -4.79 -7.35
N PHE A 101 10.69 -4.46 -8.31
CA PHE A 101 10.83 -3.25 -9.11
C PHE A 101 10.01 -2.12 -8.48
N VAL A 102 10.65 -0.98 -8.21
CA VAL A 102 10.00 0.17 -7.57
C VAL A 102 10.11 1.38 -8.50
N PRO A 103 9.01 1.81 -9.15
CA PRO A 103 9.02 2.99 -9.99
C PRO A 103 9.21 4.25 -9.12
N VAL A 104 10.15 5.12 -9.51
CA VAL A 104 10.43 6.39 -8.80
C VAL A 104 10.59 7.55 -9.77
N SER A 105 10.21 8.75 -9.34
CA SER A 105 10.46 9.98 -10.10
C SER A 105 11.93 10.42 -10.03
N LYS A 106 12.63 10.03 -8.96
CA LYS A 106 14.05 10.33 -8.74
C LYS A 106 14.71 9.12 -8.08
N ILE A 107 15.88 8.74 -8.60
CA ILE A 107 16.68 7.65 -8.01
C ILE A 107 17.12 8.05 -6.60
N PRO A 108 16.82 7.22 -5.57
CA PRO A 108 17.28 7.49 -4.22
C PRO A 108 18.76 7.09 -4.05
N GLU A 109 19.46 7.78 -3.16
CA GLU A 109 20.85 7.43 -2.79
C GLU A 109 20.92 6.19 -1.89
N TYR A 110 19.85 5.93 -1.13
CA TYR A 110 19.72 4.81 -0.20
C TYR A 110 18.35 4.15 -0.38
N PRO A 111 18.21 2.84 -0.15
CA PRO A 111 16.93 2.16 -0.29
C PRO A 111 15.95 2.61 0.80
N HIS A 112 14.69 2.81 0.42
CA HIS A 112 13.66 3.20 1.38
C HIS A 112 13.41 2.07 2.40
N PRO A 113 13.23 2.39 3.70
CA PRO A 113 13.02 1.37 4.73
C PRO A 113 11.83 0.43 4.47
N ASN A 114 10.76 0.93 3.85
CA ASN A 114 9.58 0.12 3.54
C ASN A 114 9.87 -0.93 2.46
N ASP A 115 10.72 -0.61 1.49
CA ASP A 115 11.11 -1.51 0.40
C ASP A 115 12.13 -2.54 0.88
N LEU A 116 13.00 -2.16 1.82
CA LEU A 116 13.88 -3.08 2.56
C LEU A 116 13.06 -4.11 3.34
N LEU A 117 12.06 -3.65 4.11
CA LEU A 117 11.15 -4.54 4.84
C LEU A 117 10.36 -5.44 3.91
N TYR A 118 9.87 -4.90 2.78
CA TYR A 118 9.11 -5.64 1.79
C TYR A 118 9.96 -6.77 1.19
N THR A 119 11.14 -6.43 0.71
CA THR A 119 12.05 -7.39 0.07
C THR A 119 12.51 -8.43 1.06
N ASN A 120 12.91 -8.03 2.28
CA ASN A 120 13.25 -8.99 3.32
C ASN A 120 12.08 -9.95 3.62
N ALA A 121 10.85 -9.45 3.77
CA ALA A 121 9.70 -10.30 4.03
C ALA A 121 9.44 -11.28 2.88
N SER A 122 9.51 -10.81 1.63
CA SER A 122 9.41 -11.67 0.45
C SER A 122 10.48 -12.76 0.45
N MET A 123 11.73 -12.47 0.82
CA MET A 123 12.80 -13.47 0.91
C MET A 123 12.46 -14.57 1.94
N PHE A 124 11.87 -14.22 3.09
CA PHE A 124 11.44 -15.21 4.08
C PHE A 124 10.25 -16.03 3.60
N ILE A 125 9.25 -15.40 2.98
CA ILE A 125 8.04 -16.08 2.48
C ILE A 125 8.38 -17.03 1.33
N PHE A 126 9.28 -16.63 0.44
CA PHE A 126 9.71 -17.44 -0.69
C PHE A 126 10.81 -18.45 -0.35
N ASP A 127 11.39 -18.36 0.84
CA ASP A 127 12.58 -19.08 1.28
C ASP A 127 13.80 -18.89 0.36
N ILE A 128 14.04 -17.65 -0.07
CA ILE A 128 15.13 -17.27 -0.98
C ILE A 128 16.19 -16.44 -0.24
N ILE A 129 17.47 -16.60 -0.56
CA ILE A 129 18.59 -16.00 0.18
C ILE A 129 18.99 -14.63 -0.38
N GLY A 130 18.87 -14.40 -1.69
CA GLY A 130 19.20 -13.15 -2.36
C GLY A 130 17.96 -12.29 -2.64
N GLY A 131 18.05 -10.99 -2.35
CA GLY A 131 16.98 -10.04 -2.64
C GLY A 131 17.54 -8.73 -3.17
N PHE A 132 16.89 -8.18 -4.19
CA PHE A 132 17.25 -6.90 -4.78
C PHE A 132 16.04 -5.99 -4.87
N ILE A 133 16.26 -4.72 -4.54
CA ILE A 133 15.33 -3.63 -4.86
C ILE A 133 15.90 -2.93 -6.09
N VAL A 134 15.12 -2.85 -7.16
CA VAL A 134 15.50 -2.12 -8.37
C VAL A 134 14.62 -0.90 -8.49
N TYR A 135 15.19 0.27 -8.20
CA TYR A 135 14.52 1.55 -8.46
C TYR A 135 14.74 1.93 -9.90
N PHE A 136 13.69 2.36 -10.59
CA PHE A 136 13.80 2.81 -11.98
C PHE A 136 12.96 4.05 -12.24
N THR A 137 13.40 4.89 -13.18
CA THR A 137 12.70 6.10 -13.62
C THR A 137 12.04 5.89 -14.99
N PRO A 138 11.06 6.71 -15.37
CA PRO A 138 10.42 6.64 -16.70
C PRO A 138 11.40 6.80 -17.86
N GLU A 139 12.54 7.48 -17.65
CA GLU A 139 13.61 7.66 -18.64
C GLU A 139 14.50 6.40 -18.80
N GLY A 140 14.23 5.33 -18.05
CA GLY A 140 14.96 4.07 -18.13
C GLY A 140 16.26 4.03 -17.31
N LYS A 141 16.51 5.02 -16.44
CA LYS A 141 17.61 4.95 -15.47
C LYS A 141 17.21 4.03 -14.32
N PHE A 142 18.15 3.25 -13.80
CA PHE A 142 17.90 2.40 -12.64
C PHE A 142 19.09 2.34 -11.68
N VAL A 143 18.83 1.94 -10.44
CA VAL A 143 19.83 1.53 -9.46
C VAL A 143 19.30 0.33 -8.68
N GLU A 144 20.19 -0.58 -8.33
CA GLU A 144 19.91 -1.75 -7.52
C GLU A 144 20.50 -1.65 -6.11
N PHE A 145 19.76 -2.16 -5.13
CA PHE A 145 20.23 -2.33 -3.77
C PHE A 145 20.05 -3.79 -3.35
N SER A 146 21.12 -4.41 -2.86
CA SER A 146 21.06 -5.75 -2.30
C SER A 146 20.45 -5.73 -0.90
N VAL A 147 19.64 -6.74 -0.59
CA VAL A 147 18.97 -6.93 0.69
C VAL A 147 19.39 -8.27 1.25
N SER A 148 19.87 -8.26 2.49
CA SER A 148 20.22 -9.46 3.23
C SER A 148 19.06 -9.91 4.12
N LYS A 149 18.86 -11.23 4.23
CA LYS A 149 17.86 -11.81 5.14
C LYS A 149 18.14 -11.39 6.58
N SER A 150 17.15 -10.76 7.20
CA SER A 150 17.16 -10.34 8.60
C SER A 150 15.92 -10.87 9.31
N LYS A 151 16.13 -11.84 10.20
CA LYS A 151 15.05 -12.43 11.01
C LYS A 151 14.35 -11.36 11.86
N ARG A 152 15.12 -10.41 12.42
CA ARG A 152 14.58 -9.28 13.19
C ARG A 152 13.61 -8.43 12.36
N MET A 153 13.95 -8.11 11.11
CA MET A 153 13.06 -7.36 10.22
C MET A 153 11.81 -8.18 9.87
N PHE A 154 11.96 -9.49 9.68
CA PHE A 154 10.82 -10.35 9.38
C PHE A 154 9.86 -10.46 10.57
N GLU A 155 10.36 -10.61 11.79
CA GLU A 155 9.54 -10.61 13.01
C GLU A 155 8.78 -9.29 13.19
N GLN A 156 9.37 -8.16 12.81
CA GLN A 156 8.66 -6.87 12.79
C GLN A 156 7.49 -6.87 11.80
N VAL A 157 7.67 -7.43 10.60
CA VAL A 157 6.59 -7.59 9.61
C VAL A 157 5.49 -8.49 10.16
N VAL A 158 5.84 -9.64 10.74
CA VAL A 158 4.84 -10.54 11.36
C VAL A 158 4.06 -9.83 12.47
N ARG A 159 4.74 -9.08 13.35
CA ARG A 159 4.08 -8.31 14.42
C ARG A 159 3.14 -7.24 13.87
N ARG A 160 3.57 -6.48 12.87
CA ARG A 160 2.74 -5.45 12.21
C ARG A 160 1.52 -6.08 11.53
N ALA A 161 1.69 -7.24 10.89
CA ALA A 161 0.60 -7.99 10.26
C ALA A 161 -0.47 -8.40 11.28
N ARG A 162 -0.05 -8.97 12.43
CA ARG A 162 -0.96 -9.35 13.52
C ARG A 162 -1.73 -8.14 14.06
N ILE A 163 -1.05 -7.02 14.29
CA ILE A 163 -1.69 -5.78 14.76
C ILE A 163 -2.71 -5.27 13.75
N LEU A 164 -2.34 -5.17 12.47
CA LEU A 164 -3.24 -4.71 11.42
C LEU A 164 -4.46 -5.63 11.27
N HIS A 165 -4.26 -6.95 11.27
CA HIS A 165 -5.34 -7.93 11.20
C HIS A 165 -6.33 -7.77 12.36
N LEU A 166 -5.83 -7.64 13.60
CA LEU A 166 -6.66 -7.42 14.77
C LEU A 166 -7.46 -6.11 14.67
N LEU A 167 -6.80 -5.01 14.28
CA LEU A 167 -7.44 -3.70 14.15
C LEU A 167 -8.53 -3.69 13.07
N LEU A 168 -8.32 -4.38 11.96
CA LEU A 168 -9.33 -4.56 10.92
C LEU A 168 -10.53 -5.35 11.44
N LYS A 169 -10.29 -6.46 12.15
CA LYS A 169 -11.34 -7.30 12.74
C LYS A 169 -12.18 -6.55 13.77
N GLU A 170 -11.53 -5.75 14.62
CA GLU A 170 -12.18 -4.95 15.66
C GLU A 170 -12.71 -3.60 15.16
N LYS A 171 -12.46 -3.24 13.89
CA LYS A 171 -12.77 -1.93 13.30
C LYS A 171 -12.22 -0.76 14.13
N LYS A 172 -11.01 -0.91 14.64
CA LYS A 172 -10.30 0.12 15.41
C LYS A 172 -9.24 0.79 14.55
N THR A 173 -9.30 2.11 14.45
CA THR A 173 -8.34 2.89 13.67
C THR A 173 -6.93 2.81 14.29
N PRO A 174 -5.88 2.49 13.51
CA PRO A 174 -4.52 2.47 14.01
C PRO A 174 -4.03 3.84 14.51
N VAL A 175 -3.01 3.82 15.37
CA VAL A 175 -2.27 5.02 15.77
C VAL A 175 -1.60 5.66 14.55
N VAL A 176 -1.42 6.98 14.60
CA VAL A 176 -0.75 7.71 13.51
C VAL A 176 0.74 7.35 13.52
N GLU A 177 1.29 7.07 12.33
CA GLU A 177 2.72 6.83 12.09
C GLU A 177 3.26 7.97 11.21
N PRO A 178 3.66 9.12 11.80
CA PRO A 178 4.14 10.27 11.02
C PRO A 178 5.40 9.93 10.23
N SER A 179 5.44 10.35 8.97
CA SER A 179 6.59 10.21 8.08
C SER A 179 6.54 11.27 6.99
N GLU A 180 7.62 11.43 6.23
CA GLU A 180 7.65 12.34 5.06
C GLU A 180 6.61 11.98 4.01
N LEU A 181 6.24 10.69 3.92
CA LEU A 181 5.18 10.19 3.03
C LEU A 181 3.79 10.71 3.40
N CYS A 182 3.60 11.29 4.60
CA CYS A 182 2.33 11.85 4.99
C CYS A 182 1.91 13.05 4.12
N PHE A 183 2.86 13.87 3.65
CA PHE A 183 2.55 15.08 2.88
C PHE A 183 1.94 14.79 1.51
N SER A 184 2.21 13.62 0.95
CA SER A 184 1.63 13.14 -0.31
C SER A 184 0.51 12.10 -0.10
N CYS A 185 0.14 11.81 1.15
CA CYS A 185 -0.87 10.80 1.45
C CYS A 185 -2.29 11.34 1.21
N LYS A 186 -3.09 10.61 0.42
CA LYS A 186 -4.51 10.93 0.14
C LYS A 186 -5.40 10.98 1.40
N TYR A 187 -4.96 10.40 2.52
CA TYR A 187 -5.66 10.44 3.80
C TYR A 187 -5.08 11.44 4.80
N PHE A 188 -4.19 12.34 4.38
CA PHE A 188 -3.54 13.32 5.28
C PHE A 188 -4.56 14.05 6.17
N GLN A 189 -5.64 14.56 5.57
CA GLN A 189 -6.69 15.29 6.29
C GLN A 189 -7.45 14.43 7.31
N ARG A 190 -7.59 13.11 7.07
CA ARG A 190 -8.22 12.21 8.05
C ARG A 190 -7.29 11.88 9.24
N CYS A 191 -5.99 12.08 9.09
CA CYS A 191 -5.01 11.82 10.13
C CYS A 191 -4.66 13.06 10.95
N PHE A 192 -4.55 14.22 10.29
CA PHE A 192 -4.06 15.47 10.89
C PHE A 192 -5.02 16.65 10.76
N GLY A 193 -6.15 16.49 10.07
CA GLY A 193 -7.17 17.53 10.01
C GLY A 193 -7.66 17.84 11.42
N GLN A 194 -7.66 19.13 11.78
CA GLN A 194 -8.31 19.57 13.00
C GLN A 194 -9.79 19.18 12.91
N GLN A 195 -10.26 18.34 13.82
CA GLN A 195 -11.69 18.28 14.07
C GLN A 195 -12.07 19.67 14.58
N LYS A 196 -12.72 20.49 13.74
CA LYS A 196 -13.51 21.58 14.26
C LYS A 196 -14.57 20.91 15.12
N GLU A 197 -14.38 20.89 16.43
CA GLU A 197 -15.44 20.58 17.38
C GLU A 197 -16.54 21.64 17.21
N SER A 198 -17.46 21.40 16.28
CA SER A 198 -18.75 22.08 16.20
C SER A 198 -19.65 21.56 17.34
N GLY A 199 -19.25 21.81 18.59
CA GLY A 199 -19.92 21.22 19.75
C GLY A 199 -19.78 21.94 21.10
N HIS A 200 -18.78 22.80 21.32
CA HIS A 200 -18.56 23.40 22.65
C HIS A 200 -18.50 24.94 22.72
N MET A 201 -18.82 25.65 21.63
CA MET A 201 -18.89 27.13 21.66
C MET A 201 -20.29 27.70 21.95
N LEU A 202 -21.28 26.86 22.28
CA LEU A 202 -22.63 27.31 22.67
C LEU A 202 -22.87 27.27 24.19
N ASP A 203 -22.09 26.52 24.96
CA ASP A 203 -22.23 26.46 26.43
C ASP A 203 -21.36 27.49 27.18
N ILE A 204 -20.32 28.04 26.54
CA ILE A 204 -19.45 29.08 27.14
C ILE A 204 -20.08 30.48 27.06
N LEU A 205 -21.07 30.70 26.19
CA LEU A 205 -21.71 32.01 26.01
C LEU A 205 -22.94 32.25 26.88
N GLY A 206 -23.31 31.34 27.79
CA GLY A 206 -24.21 31.67 28.90
C GLY A 206 -25.55 32.30 28.51
N VAL A 207 -26.09 32.04 27.31
CA VAL A 207 -27.44 32.50 26.93
C VAL A 207 -28.46 31.45 27.35
N GLY A 208 -28.46 31.17 28.65
CA GLY A 208 -29.49 30.42 29.34
C GLY A 208 -30.43 31.38 30.07
N LYS A 209 -31.65 31.50 29.53
CA LYS A 209 -32.89 31.91 30.23
C LYS A 209 -32.94 33.31 30.84
N LYS A 210 -33.78 34.18 30.26
CA LYS A 210 -34.77 34.93 31.04
C LYS A 210 -36.13 34.95 30.32
N LYS A 211 -37.12 34.55 31.12
CA LYS A 211 -38.59 34.59 31.03
C LYS A 211 -39.22 35.27 29.81
#